data_AF-A0AA88HE81-F1
#
_entry.id   AF-A0AA88HE81-F1
#
_cell.length_a   1.000
_cell.length_b   1.000
_cell.length_c   1.000
_cell.angle_alpha   90.00
_cell.angle_beta   90.00
_cell.angle_gamma   90.00
#
_symmetry.space_group_name_H-M   'P 1'
#
loop_
_entity.id
_entity.type
_entity.pdbx_description
1 polymer ?
#
loop_
_entity_poly.entity_id
_entity_poly.type
_entity_poly.pdbx_seq_one_letter_code
_entity_poly.pdbx_strand_id
1 'polypeptide(L)'
;MKPEIGTSPSYNHCIDGWSLVCSSESDCSCFRYLVSYSPFDVAVEFCEALGGNLPSFHSEDKNNFIYVFQDDLSRGAWIGLKRKNITFEWMDGSMLDFTSWNDGSPSYNTPNKDCVHFVGFEDEGFTTQFRWQDSPCSELRPILCEMPILMASLHNH
;
A
#
# COMPACT_ATOMS: atom_id res chain seq x y z
N MET A 1 -32.48 37.45 -4.09
CA MET A 1 -31.65 36.54 -3.26
C MET A 1 -32.29 35.17 -3.23
N LYS A 2 -31.67 34.20 -3.91
CA LYS A 2 -31.21 32.93 -3.36
C LYS A 2 -30.26 32.34 -4.42
N PRO A 3 -28.98 32.07 -4.11
CA PRO A 3 -28.08 31.42 -5.06
C PRO A 3 -28.50 29.95 -5.22
N GLU A 4 -28.44 29.46 -6.45
CA GLU A 4 -28.56 28.03 -6.74
C GLU A 4 -27.35 27.31 -6.13
N ILE A 5 -27.62 26.37 -5.24
CA ILE A 5 -26.62 25.49 -4.66
C ILE A 5 -26.21 24.53 -5.77
N GLY A 6 -25.13 24.86 -6.47
CA GLY A 6 -24.45 23.91 -7.33
C GLY A 6 -24.04 22.71 -6.50
N THR A 7 -24.65 21.56 -6.76
CA THR A 7 -24.19 20.28 -6.22
C THR A 7 -22.96 19.86 -7.03
N SER A 8 -21.83 20.50 -6.73
CA SER A 8 -20.52 20.00 -7.10
C SER A 8 -20.33 18.66 -6.37
N PRO A 9 -20.09 17.55 -7.08
CA PRO A 9 -19.86 16.27 -6.43
C PRO A 9 -18.49 16.29 -5.75
N SER A 10 -18.49 16.13 -4.43
CA SER A 10 -17.28 16.00 -3.63
C SER A 10 -16.59 14.66 -3.93
N TYR A 11 -15.81 14.60 -5.01
CA TYR A 11 -15.15 13.39 -5.54
C TYR A 11 -13.79 13.07 -4.87
N ASN A 12 -13.69 13.18 -3.55
CA ASN A 12 -12.50 12.81 -2.78
C ASN A 12 -12.85 11.84 -1.64
N HIS A 13 -13.60 10.77 -1.94
CA HIS A 13 -14.01 9.83 -0.91
C HIS A 13 -13.75 8.38 -1.31
N CYS A 14 -13.22 7.61 -0.38
CA CYS A 14 -13.08 6.17 -0.51
C CYS A 14 -14.43 5.49 -0.27
N ILE A 15 -14.66 4.34 -0.88
CA ILE A 15 -15.87 3.55 -0.59
C ILE A 15 -15.85 3.05 0.86
N ASP A 16 -17.03 2.75 1.42
CA ASP A 16 -17.17 2.28 2.80
C ASP A 16 -16.20 1.12 3.12
N GLY A 17 -15.52 1.23 4.26
CA GLY A 17 -14.52 0.26 4.70
C GLY A 17 -13.12 0.45 4.10
N TRP A 18 -12.87 1.56 3.39
CA TRP A 18 -11.56 1.99 2.94
C TRP A 18 -11.21 3.35 3.57
N SER A 19 -9.93 3.53 3.91
CA SER A 19 -9.41 4.77 4.48
C SER A 19 -8.67 5.58 3.43
N LEU A 20 -8.97 6.87 3.34
CA LEU A 20 -8.24 7.82 2.51
C LEU A 20 -6.88 8.13 3.15
N VAL A 21 -5.80 7.94 2.39
CA VAL A 21 -4.43 8.27 2.78
C VAL A 21 -3.86 9.21 1.73
N CYS A 22 -3.26 10.31 2.17
CA CYS A 22 -2.67 11.33 1.32
C CYS A 22 -1.27 11.68 1.80
N SER A 23 -0.26 11.58 0.94
CA SER A 23 1.08 12.12 1.20
C SER A 23 1.17 13.61 0.81
N SER A 24 0.32 14.05 -0.12
CA SER A 24 0.15 15.43 -0.56
C SER A 24 -1.26 15.66 -1.10
N GLU A 25 -1.60 16.89 -1.51
CA GLU A 25 -2.92 17.20 -2.09
C GLU A 25 -3.23 16.43 -3.38
N SER A 26 -2.20 15.98 -4.11
CA SER A 26 -2.33 15.27 -5.39
C SER A 26 -1.91 13.79 -5.35
N ASP A 27 -1.30 13.33 -4.25
CA ASP A 27 -0.95 11.93 -4.04
C ASP A 27 -1.78 11.38 -2.89
N CYS A 28 -2.96 10.90 -3.25
CA CYS A 28 -3.91 10.27 -2.35
C CYS A 28 -4.40 8.94 -2.93
N SER A 29 -4.62 7.96 -2.06
CA SER A 29 -5.15 6.65 -2.44
C SER A 29 -6.01 6.08 -1.31
N CYS A 30 -6.88 5.14 -1.67
CA CYS A 30 -7.74 4.46 -0.72
C CYS A 30 -7.08 3.15 -0.29
N PHE A 31 -7.00 2.92 1.02
CA PHE A 31 -6.38 1.74 1.60
C PHE A 31 -7.38 0.91 2.39
N ARG A 32 -7.24 -0.40 2.34
CA ARG A 32 -8.02 -1.32 3.16
C ARG A 32 -7.15 -2.41 3.73
N TYR A 33 -7.04 -2.43 5.05
CA TYR A 33 -6.38 -3.49 5.78
C TYR A 33 -7.36 -4.61 6.13
N LEU A 34 -6.92 -5.86 5.99
CA LEU A 34 -7.70 -7.04 6.33
C LEU A 34 -6.84 -8.02 7.14
N VAL A 35 -7.34 -8.39 8.32
CA VAL A 35 -6.77 -9.44 9.18
C VAL A 35 -7.10 -10.83 8.62
N SER A 36 -6.74 -11.08 7.37
CA SER A 36 -6.82 -12.38 6.70
C SER A 36 -5.42 -12.84 6.33
N TYR A 37 -4.96 -13.91 6.96
CA TYR A 37 -3.60 -14.43 6.80
C TYR A 37 -3.49 -15.27 5.54
N SER A 38 -2.86 -14.74 4.51
CA SER A 38 -2.80 -15.38 3.18
C SER A 38 -1.40 -15.39 2.58
N PRO A 39 -1.08 -16.37 1.71
CA PRO A 39 0.10 -16.30 0.85
C PRO A 39 0.06 -15.07 -0.05
N PHE A 40 1.22 -14.63 -0.53
CA PHE A 40 1.34 -13.42 -1.35
C PHE A 40 0.43 -13.43 -2.59
N ASP A 41 0.46 -14.51 -3.37
CA ASP A 41 -0.30 -14.56 -4.63
C ASP A 41 -1.83 -14.51 -4.37
N VAL A 42 -2.30 -15.09 -3.24
CA VAL A 42 -3.70 -14.98 -2.81
C VAL A 42 -4.05 -13.54 -2.39
N ALA A 43 -3.11 -12.83 -1.76
CA ALA A 43 -3.30 -11.43 -1.39
C ALA A 43 -3.36 -10.50 -2.62
N VAL A 44 -2.56 -10.79 -3.66
CA VAL A 44 -2.64 -10.11 -4.97
C VAL A 44 -4.03 -10.31 -5.58
N GLU A 45 -4.44 -11.57 -5.77
CA GLU A 45 -5.76 -11.90 -6.36
C GLU A 45 -6.91 -11.24 -5.60
N PHE A 46 -6.81 -11.19 -4.26
CA PHE A 46 -7.82 -10.56 -3.43
C PHE A 46 -7.94 -9.05 -3.69
N CYS A 47 -6.82 -8.32 -3.74
CA CYS A 47 -6.86 -6.88 -4.00
C CYS A 47 -7.28 -6.56 -5.44
N GLU A 48 -6.86 -7.37 -6.41
CA GLU A 48 -7.30 -7.27 -7.81
C GLU A 48 -8.81 -7.48 -7.93
N ALA A 49 -9.38 -8.46 -7.22
CA ALA A 49 -10.82 -8.70 -7.18
C ALA A 49 -11.63 -7.53 -6.58
N LEU A 50 -10.97 -6.65 -5.79
CA LEU A 50 -11.55 -5.42 -5.26
C LEU A 50 -11.33 -4.19 -6.16
N GLY A 51 -10.72 -4.37 -7.33
CA GLY A 51 -10.41 -3.28 -8.27
C GLY A 51 -9.18 -2.46 -7.89
N GLY A 52 -8.32 -2.98 -7.01
CA GLY A 52 -7.07 -2.36 -6.59
C GLY A 52 -5.88 -3.30 -6.76
N ASN A 53 -4.80 -3.03 -6.03
CA ASN A 53 -3.60 -3.88 -5.97
C ASN A 53 -3.13 -4.00 -4.52
N LEU A 54 -2.15 -4.87 -4.26
CA LEU A 54 -1.30 -4.68 -3.10
C LEU A 54 -0.54 -3.33 -3.24
N PRO A 55 -0.34 -2.57 -2.15
CA PRO A 55 0.20 -1.21 -2.22
C PRO A 55 1.56 -1.08 -2.88
N SER A 56 1.75 0.04 -3.58
CA SER A 56 3.04 0.54 -4.07
C SER A 56 3.41 1.85 -3.38
N PHE A 57 4.71 2.07 -3.20
CA PHE A 57 5.23 3.23 -2.48
C PHE A 57 6.29 3.95 -3.30
N HIS A 58 6.07 5.24 -3.49
CA HIS A 58 6.87 6.12 -4.35
C HIS A 58 7.45 7.34 -3.58
N SER A 59 7.21 7.40 -2.27
CA SER A 59 7.74 8.44 -1.40
C SER A 59 7.81 7.95 0.05
N GLU A 60 8.76 8.51 0.81
CA GLU A 60 8.86 8.28 2.25
C GLU A 60 7.60 8.75 2.99
N ASP A 61 7.04 9.89 2.56
CA ASP A 61 5.80 10.43 3.14
C ASP A 61 4.65 9.43 2.99
N LYS A 62 4.39 8.90 1.78
CA LYS A 62 3.31 7.91 1.58
C LYS A 62 3.59 6.61 2.34
N ASN A 63 4.83 6.15 2.34
CA ASN A 63 5.26 4.96 3.09
C ASN A 63 5.01 5.09 4.59
N ASN A 64 5.29 6.26 5.17
CA ASN A 64 5.11 6.49 6.61
C ASN A 64 3.67 6.88 6.96
N PHE A 65 2.91 7.47 6.03
CA PHE A 65 1.51 7.85 6.27
C PHE A 65 0.60 6.65 6.51
N ILE A 66 1.00 5.44 6.10
CA ILE A 66 0.27 4.22 6.45
C ILE A 66 0.20 3.98 7.97
N TYR A 67 0.93 4.76 8.78
CA TYR A 67 0.78 4.83 10.24
C TYR A 67 -0.66 5.03 10.70
N VAL A 68 -1.56 5.55 9.86
CA VAL A 68 -3.00 5.57 10.16
C VAL A 68 -3.56 4.18 10.50
N PHE A 69 -2.88 3.11 10.07
CA PHE A 69 -3.20 1.72 10.37
C PHE A 69 -2.27 1.11 11.43
N GLN A 70 -1.57 1.89 12.26
CA GLN A 70 -0.56 1.37 13.19
C GLN A 70 -1.07 0.25 14.13
N ASP A 71 -2.30 0.38 14.65
CA ASP A 71 -2.90 -0.57 15.57
C ASP A 71 -3.10 -1.93 14.88
N ASP A 72 -3.43 -1.86 13.58
CA ASP A 72 -3.69 -2.99 12.69
C ASP A 72 -2.38 -3.58 12.09
N LEU A 73 -1.44 -2.72 11.69
CA LEU A 73 -0.18 -3.05 11.03
C LEU A 73 0.93 -3.51 11.99
N SER A 74 0.67 -3.54 13.30
CA SER A 74 1.57 -4.16 14.28
C SER A 74 1.99 -5.60 13.89
N ARG A 75 1.18 -6.28 13.08
CA ARG A 75 1.43 -7.65 12.56
C ARG A 75 2.04 -7.69 11.15
N GLY A 76 2.35 -6.52 10.57
CA GLY A 76 2.78 -6.34 9.18
C GLY A 76 1.66 -6.62 8.16
N ALA A 77 1.94 -6.35 6.89
CA ALA A 77 1.08 -6.70 5.77
C ALA A 77 1.91 -6.87 4.50
N TRP A 78 1.44 -7.69 3.57
CA TRP A 78 2.03 -7.76 2.22
C TRP A 78 1.97 -6.38 1.54
N ILE A 79 3.04 -6.02 0.82
CA ILE A 79 3.05 -4.91 -0.14
C ILE A 79 3.21 -5.48 -1.54
N GLY A 80 2.90 -4.69 -2.56
CA GLY A 80 2.90 -5.15 -3.95
C GLY A 80 4.29 -5.37 -4.56
N LEU A 81 5.35 -5.53 -3.76
CA LEU A 81 6.72 -5.67 -4.27
C LEU A 81 7.12 -7.15 -4.32
N LYS A 82 7.55 -7.61 -5.50
CA LYS A 82 8.02 -8.99 -5.71
C LYS A 82 9.34 -9.00 -6.48
N ARG A 83 10.27 -9.86 -6.07
CA ARG A 83 11.50 -10.14 -6.81
C ARG A 83 11.19 -11.04 -7.99
N LYS A 84 11.59 -10.61 -9.19
CA LYS A 84 11.64 -11.43 -10.40
C LYS A 84 13.09 -11.55 -10.82
N ASN A 85 13.66 -12.74 -10.67
CA ASN A 85 15.09 -13.00 -10.85
C ASN A 85 15.96 -12.15 -9.91
N ILE A 86 16.57 -11.08 -10.41
CA ILE A 86 17.51 -10.21 -9.67
C ILE A 86 16.91 -8.83 -9.33
N THR A 87 15.77 -8.48 -9.91
CA THR A 87 15.13 -7.16 -9.74
C THR A 87 13.84 -7.28 -8.96
N PHE A 88 13.47 -6.22 -8.24
CA PHE A 88 12.17 -6.07 -7.60
C PHE A 88 11.25 -5.24 -8.49
N GLU A 89 9.98 -5.65 -8.59
CA GLU A 89 8.95 -5.01 -9.41
C GLU A 89 7.66 -4.87 -8.60
N TRP A 90 6.96 -3.76 -8.79
CA TRP A 90 5.61 -3.58 -8.25
C TRP A 90 4.59 -4.37 -9.07
N MET A 91 3.63 -4.98 -8.39
CA MET A 91 2.56 -5.77 -9.02
C MET A 91 1.57 -4.89 -9.79
N ASP A 92 1.46 -3.61 -9.46
CA ASP A 92 0.66 -2.63 -10.22
C ASP A 92 1.34 -2.14 -11.52
N GLY A 93 2.58 -2.55 -11.77
CA GLY A 93 3.37 -2.18 -12.94
C GLY A 93 4.06 -0.81 -12.86
N SER A 94 3.95 -0.10 -11.73
CA SER A 94 4.64 1.16 -11.50
C SER A 94 6.17 0.96 -11.39
N MET A 95 6.93 2.05 -11.57
CA MET A 95 8.38 2.00 -11.45
C MET A 95 8.81 1.87 -9.98
N LEU A 96 9.86 1.08 -9.72
CA LEU A 96 10.52 1.06 -8.42
C LEU A 96 11.48 2.25 -8.33
N ASP A 97 10.98 3.39 -7.85
CA ASP A 97 11.69 4.66 -7.70
C ASP A 97 11.98 5.06 -6.25
N PHE A 98 11.40 4.32 -5.29
CA PHE A 98 11.59 4.49 -3.86
C PHE A 98 11.81 3.13 -3.20
N THR A 99 12.65 3.09 -2.15
CA THR A 99 12.82 1.91 -1.31
C THR A 99 12.96 2.24 0.17
N SER A 100 12.30 1.47 1.04
CA SER A 100 12.41 1.61 2.51
C SER A 100 12.81 0.30 3.18
N TRP A 101 13.89 -0.34 2.72
CA TRP A 101 14.34 -1.62 3.26
C TRP A 101 14.69 -1.56 4.75
N ASN A 102 14.35 -2.63 5.46
CA ASN A 102 14.85 -2.92 6.80
C ASN A 102 16.33 -3.36 6.73
N ASP A 103 17.05 -3.19 7.83
CA ASP A 103 18.43 -3.67 7.95
C ASP A 103 18.52 -5.16 7.62
N GLY A 104 19.47 -5.52 6.75
CA GLY A 104 19.66 -6.88 6.26
C GLY A 104 18.67 -7.32 5.15
N SER A 105 17.75 -6.44 4.75
CA SER A 105 16.86 -6.64 3.61
C SER A 105 17.27 -5.74 2.43
N PRO A 106 17.07 -6.18 1.18
CA PRO A 106 16.63 -7.51 0.81
C PRO A 106 17.77 -8.54 0.96
N SER A 107 17.46 -9.74 1.41
CA SER A 107 18.41 -10.80 1.73
C SER A 107 18.82 -11.61 0.49
N TYR A 108 19.65 -11.02 -0.38
CA TYR A 108 20.07 -11.63 -1.66
C TYR A 108 20.70 -13.03 -1.57
N ASN A 109 21.30 -13.38 -0.43
CA ASN A 109 21.93 -14.69 -0.22
C ASN A 109 20.97 -15.76 0.31
N THR A 110 19.70 -15.41 0.57
CA THR A 110 18.70 -16.35 1.05
C THR A 110 17.78 -16.74 -0.10
N PRO A 111 17.76 -18.01 -0.52
CA PRO A 111 16.85 -18.44 -1.58
C PRO A 111 15.39 -18.32 -1.15
N ASN A 112 14.50 -18.13 -2.13
CA ASN A 112 13.05 -18.14 -1.97
C ASN A 112 12.48 -17.04 -1.06
N LYS A 113 13.14 -15.87 -0.99
CA LYS A 113 12.61 -14.66 -0.33
C LYS A 113 12.33 -13.58 -1.37
N ASP A 114 11.24 -13.79 -2.09
CA ASP A 114 10.90 -12.97 -3.25
C ASP A 114 9.73 -12.03 -2.99
N CYS A 115 9.00 -12.17 -1.89
CA CYS A 115 7.84 -11.33 -1.58
C CYS A 115 8.11 -10.42 -0.41
N VAL A 116 7.52 -9.22 -0.41
CA VAL A 116 7.88 -8.16 0.53
C VAL A 116 6.70 -7.75 1.38
N HIS A 117 6.94 -7.55 2.66
CA HIS A 117 5.96 -7.04 3.62
C HIS A 117 6.53 -5.89 4.43
N PHE A 118 5.62 -5.14 5.06
CA PHE A 118 6.01 -4.16 6.07
C PHE A 118 6.45 -4.82 7.38
N VAL A 119 7.40 -4.16 8.03
CA VAL A 119 7.75 -4.30 9.44
C VAL A 119 7.63 -2.92 10.08
N GLY A 120 6.81 -2.82 11.12
CA GLY A 120 6.74 -1.61 11.94
C GLY A 120 7.89 -1.60 12.95
N PHE A 121 8.63 -0.50 12.99
CA PHE A 121 9.59 -0.24 14.07
C PHE A 121 9.07 0.92 14.91
N GLU A 122 8.90 0.71 16.20
CA GLU A 122 8.81 1.81 17.16
C GLU A 122 10.23 2.30 17.41
N ASP A 123 10.60 3.44 16.81
CA ASP A 123 11.80 4.15 17.26
C ASP A 123 11.55 4.77 18.65
N GLU A 124 12.60 4.89 19.46
CA GLU A 124 12.59 5.51 20.80
C GLU A 124 12.32 7.04 20.79
N GLY A 125 11.42 7.51 19.92
CA GLY A 125 11.13 8.92 19.68
C GLY A 125 9.74 9.24 19.11
N PHE A 126 8.76 8.33 19.23
CA PHE A 126 7.35 8.51 18.83
C PHE A 126 7.02 8.45 17.32
N THR A 127 7.98 8.10 16.45
CA THR A 127 7.72 7.92 15.01
C THR A 127 7.90 6.47 14.61
N THR A 128 6.81 5.79 14.25
CA THR A 128 6.90 4.44 13.68
C THR A 128 7.39 4.54 12.25
N GLN A 129 8.57 3.99 11.97
CA GLN A 129 9.07 3.86 10.61
C GLN A 129 8.60 2.52 10.04
N PHE A 130 7.91 2.56 8.91
CA PHE A 130 7.53 1.35 8.19
C PHE A 130 8.65 0.96 7.23
N ARG A 131 9.36 -0.12 7.57
CA ARG A 131 10.44 -0.67 6.74
C ARG A 131 9.99 -1.93 6.03
N TRP A 132 10.72 -2.34 5.01
CA TRP A 132 10.37 -3.46 4.14
C TRP A 132 11.27 -4.65 4.38
N GLN A 133 10.69 -5.85 4.41
CA GLN A 133 11.43 -7.08 4.58
C GLN A 133 11.02 -8.11 3.53
N ASP A 134 12.01 -8.74 2.89
CA ASP A 134 11.78 -9.86 1.99
C ASP A 134 11.55 -11.17 2.76
N SER A 135 10.59 -11.95 2.30
CA SER A 135 10.12 -13.19 2.93
C SER A 135 9.65 -14.20 1.87
N PRO A 136 9.56 -15.49 2.23
CA PRO A 136 8.94 -16.47 1.37
C PRO A 136 7.49 -16.11 1.05
N CYS A 137 7.14 -16.16 -0.24
CA CYS A 137 5.80 -15.84 -0.73
C CYS A 137 4.70 -16.75 -0.16
N SER A 138 5.06 -17.93 0.36
CA SER A 138 4.17 -18.87 1.02
C SER A 138 3.87 -18.55 2.48
N GLU A 139 4.56 -17.58 3.09
CA GLU A 139 4.22 -17.14 4.44
C GLU A 139 2.81 -16.54 4.47
N LEU A 140 2.14 -16.68 5.61
CA LEU A 140 0.80 -16.14 5.78
C LEU A 140 0.89 -14.78 6.44
N ARG A 141 0.41 -13.73 5.76
CA ARG A 141 0.42 -12.36 6.29
C ARG A 141 -0.92 -11.68 6.02
N PRO A 142 -1.26 -10.64 6.82
CA PRO A 142 -2.40 -9.79 6.55
C PRO A 142 -2.31 -9.15 5.16
N ILE A 143 -3.49 -8.79 4.64
CA ILE A 143 -3.63 -8.17 3.33
C ILE A 143 -3.85 -6.67 3.55
N LEU A 144 -3.08 -5.86 2.84
CA LEU A 144 -3.35 -4.44 2.68
C LEU A 144 -3.62 -4.23 1.19
N CYS A 145 -4.74 -3.62 0.84
CA CYS A 145 -5.04 -3.26 -0.54
C CYS A 145 -4.97 -1.74 -0.69
N GLU A 146 -4.53 -1.31 -1.88
CA GLU A 146 -4.54 0.07 -2.34
C GLU A 146 -5.40 0.18 -3.59
N MET A 147 -6.20 1.25 -3.66
CA MET A 147 -6.98 1.61 -4.83
C MET A 147 -6.73 3.09 -5.14
N PRO A 148 -6.44 3.46 -6.40
CA PRO A 148 -6.35 4.86 -6.78
C PRO A 148 -7.71 5.53 -6.57
N ILE A 149 -7.69 6.80 -6.15
CA ILE A 149 -8.93 7.59 -6.12
C ILE A 149 -9.40 7.75 -7.55
N LEU A 150 -10.71 7.57 -7.77
CA LEU A 150 -11.35 7.92 -9.02
C LEU A 150 -11.26 9.44 -9.21
N MET A 151 -10.16 9.92 -9.77
CA MET A 151 -10.11 11.23 -10.39
C MET A 151 -11.19 11.19 -11.48
N ALA A 152 -12.25 11.99 -11.33
CA ALA A 152 -13.15 12.23 -12.43
C ALA A 152 -12.30 12.81 -13.57
N SER A 153 -11.89 11.96 -14.52
CA SER A 153 -11.47 12.44 -15.81
C SER A 153 -12.68 13.21 -16.34
N LEU A 154 -12.52 14.51 -16.50
CA LEU A 154 -13.46 15.34 -17.24
C LEU A 154 -13.46 14.82 -18.69
N HIS A 155 -14.17 13.72 -18.95
CA HIS A 155 -14.64 13.39 -20.28
C HIS A 155 -15.81 14.33 -20.54
N ASN A 156 -15.46 15.55 -20.93
CA ASN A 156 -16.36 16.46 -21.62
C ASN A 156 -16.73 15.80 -22.96
N HIS A 157 -17.97 15.33 -23.08
CA HIS A 157 -18.68 15.21 -24.35
C HIS A 157 -20.06 15.82 -24.20
#